data_AF-A0A3B0PTQ2-F1
#
_entry.id   AF-A0A3B0PTQ2-F1
#
_cell.length_a   1.000
_cell.length_b   1.000
_cell.length_c   1.000
_cell.angle_alpha   90.00
_cell.angle_beta   90.00
_cell.angle_gamma   90.00
#
_symmetry.space_group_name_H-M   'P 1'
#
loop_
_entity.id
_entity.type
_entity.pdbx_description
1 polymer ?
#
loop_
_entity_poly.entity_id
_entity_poly.type
_entity_poly.pdbx_seq_one_letter_code
_entity_poly.pdbx_strand_id
1 'polypeptide(L)' 'MIKQIKFNGDFLSVKQIEEIEEKLQNTKFDYQSFSQVLDQFDLPLYLGTITKEELLSLLFDNK' A
#
# COMPACT_ATOMS: atom_id res chain seq x y z
N MET A 1 -10.03 -10.91 4.40
CA MET A 1 -9.90 -9.49 4.83
C MET A 1 -8.55 -9.35 5.50
N ILE A 2 -7.89 -8.22 5.32
CA ILE A 2 -6.63 -7.96 6.03
C ILE A 2 -6.96 -7.81 7.52
N LYS A 3 -6.22 -8.49 8.40
CA LYS A 3 -6.38 -8.29 9.85
C LYS A 3 -5.51 -7.14 10.36
N GLN A 4 -4.29 -7.06 9.83
CA GLN A 4 -3.31 -6.04 10.17
C GLN A 4 -2.33 -5.92 9.01
N ILE A 5 -1.97 -4.69 8.66
CA ILE A 5 -0.92 -4.37 7.70
C ILE A 5 -0.02 -3.33 8.37
N LYS A 6 1.30 -3.49 8.22
CA LYS A 6 2.25 -2.48 8.68
C LYS A 6 3.41 -2.29 7.71
N PHE A 7 3.65 -1.06 7.27
CA PHE A 7 4.78 -0.65 6.47
C PHE A 7 5.88 -0.12 7.39
N ASN A 8 6.97 -0.89 7.50
CA ASN A 8 8.15 -0.47 8.27
C ASN A 8 9.34 -0.39 7.32
N GLY A 9 10.02 0.76 7.31
CA GLY A 9 11.18 1.00 6.48
C GLY A 9 11.52 2.48 6.42
N ASP A 10 12.74 2.77 5.99
CA ASP A 10 13.19 4.13 5.70
C ASP A 10 12.73 4.48 4.28
N PHE A 11 11.44 4.68 4.14
CA PHE A 11 10.87 5.19 2.90
C PHE A 11 10.96 6.72 3.02
N LEU A 12 11.40 7.40 1.95
CA LEU A 12 11.50 8.86 1.88
C LEU A 12 10.09 9.50 1.77
N SER A 13 9.23 9.16 2.73
CA SER A 13 7.84 9.54 2.81
C SER A 13 7.74 11.00 3.24
N VAL A 14 7.01 11.77 2.45
CA VAL A 14 6.65 13.16 2.76
C VAL A 14 5.45 13.21 3.70
N LYS A 15 4.59 12.19 3.66
CA LYS A 15 3.37 12.03 4.47
C LYS A 15 3.40 10.78 5.33
N GLN A 16 2.52 10.75 6.35
CA GLN A 16 2.36 9.60 7.23
C GLN A 16 1.67 8.45 6.51
N ILE A 17 2.32 7.28 6.47
CA ILE A 17 1.79 6.09 5.80
C ILE A 17 0.62 5.43 6.55
N GLU A 18 0.43 5.78 7.82
CA GLU A 18 -0.67 5.29 8.67
C GLU A 18 -2.05 5.47 8.01
N GLU A 19 -2.27 6.56 7.27
CA GLU A 19 -3.52 6.80 6.53
C GLU A 19 -3.82 5.71 5.48
N ILE A 20 -2.78 5.23 4.79
CA ILE A 20 -2.89 4.14 3.82
C ILE A 20 -3.10 2.81 4.54
N GLU A 21 -2.40 2.58 5.65
CA GLU A 21 -2.52 1.37 6.46
C GLU A 21 -3.94 1.17 6.99
N GLU A 22 -4.56 2.21 7.56
CA GLU A 22 -5.92 2.16 8.08
C GLU A 22 -6.95 1.81 6.99
N LYS A 23 -6.77 2.38 5.78
CA LYS A 23 -7.62 2.07 4.63
C LYS A 23 -7.44 0.64 4.15
N LEU A 24 -6.19 0.19 4.05
CA LEU A 24 -5.89 -1.17 3.61
C LEU A 24 -6.36 -2.20 4.65
N GLN A 25 -6.27 -1.90 5.95
CA GLN A 25 -6.69 -2.81 7.02
C GLN A 25 -8.17 -3.21 6.93
N ASN A 26 -9.03 -2.35 6.39
CA ASN A 26 -10.46 -2.65 6.14
C ASN A 26 -10.74 -3.15 4.72
N THR A 27 -9.70 -3.35 3.91
CA THR A 27 -9.84 -3.73 2.50
C THR A 27 -9.65 -5.23 2.30
N LYS A 28 -10.28 -5.77 1.25
CA LYS A 28 -10.11 -7.18 0.87
C LYS A 28 -8.68 -7.38 0.36
N PHE A 29 -8.02 -8.45 0.81
CA PHE A 29 -6.68 -8.82 0.34
C PHE A 29 -6.77 -9.41 -1.08
N ASP A 30 -6.90 -8.52 -2.05
CA ASP A 30 -7.11 -8.83 -3.46
C ASP A 30 -6.46 -7.73 -4.30
N TYR A 31 -5.84 -8.10 -5.43
CA TYR A 31 -5.12 -7.16 -6.29
C TYR A 31 -6.00 -5.98 -6.72
N GLN A 32 -7.25 -6.22 -7.12
CA GLN A 32 -8.14 -5.14 -7.54
C GLN A 32 -8.46 -4.20 -6.38
N SER A 33 -8.79 -4.76 -5.21
CA SER A 33 -9.19 -3.95 -4.06
C SER A 33 -8.03 -3.11 -3.53
N PHE A 34 -6.83 -3.69 -3.45
CA PHE A 34 -5.62 -2.94 -3.10
C PHE A 34 -5.32 -1.85 -4.11
N SER A 35 -5.32 -2.18 -5.41
CA SER A 35 -5.04 -1.21 -6.46
C SER A 35 -6.00 -0.03 -6.39
N GLN A 36 -7.31 -0.27 -6.19
CA GLN A 36 -8.29 0.81 -6.03
C GLN A 36 -8.09 1.69 -4.79
N VAL A 37 -7.60 1.13 -3.68
CA VAL A 37 -7.26 1.94 -2.51
C VAL A 37 -6.03 2.78 -2.80
N LEU A 38 -4.96 2.16 -3.31
CA LEU A 38 -3.71 2.84 -3.64
C LEU A 38 -3.91 3.92 -4.71
N ASP A 39 -4.85 3.76 -5.64
CA ASP A 39 -5.18 4.76 -6.67
C ASP A 39 -5.83 6.04 -6.11
N GLN A 40 -6.43 5.96 -4.92
CA GLN A 40 -7.00 7.12 -4.23
C GLN A 40 -5.94 7.97 -3.50
N PHE A 41 -4.70 7.48 -3.42
CA PHE A 41 -3.60 8.14 -2.72
C PHE A 41 -2.44 8.44 -3.67
N ASP A 42 -1.80 9.59 -3.48
CA ASP A 42 -0.52 9.90 -4.12
C ASP A 42 0.61 9.10 -3.47
N LEU A 43 0.80 7.85 -3.89
CA LEU A 43 1.84 6.95 -3.39
C LEU A 43 3.24 7.57 -3.32
N PRO A 44 3.69 8.43 -4.25
CA PRO A 44 4.99 9.08 -4.12
C PRO A 44 5.14 9.92 -2.84
N LEU A 45 4.05 10.46 -2.30
CA LEU A 45 4.07 11.22 -1.05
C LEU A 45 4.23 10.31 0.18
N TYR A 46 3.80 9.05 0.10
CA TYR A 46 3.80 8.12 1.24
C TYR A 46 4.91 7.07 1.15
N LEU A 47 5.37 6.74 -0.04
CA LEU A 47 6.30 5.66 -0.34
C LEU A 47 7.50 6.14 -1.16
N GLY A 48 7.60 7.44 -1.44
CA GLY A 48 8.72 8.07 -2.14
C GLY A 48 8.82 7.62 -3.60
N THR A 49 9.81 6.78 -3.89
CA THR A 49 10.07 6.26 -5.25
C THR A 49 9.41 4.91 -5.52
N ILE A 50 8.76 4.30 -4.53
CA ILE A 50 8.10 3.00 -4.68
C ILE A 50 6.73 3.22 -5.34
N THR A 51 6.47 2.47 -6.40
CA THR A 51 5.21 2.52 -7.15
C THR A 51 4.20 1.49 -6.63
N LYS A 52 2.91 1.67 -6.95
CA LYS A 52 1.89 0.64 -6.66
C LYS A 52 2.23 -0.70 -7.29
N GLU A 53 2.78 -0.70 -8.50
CA GLU A 53 3.06 -1.93 -9.23
C GLU A 53 4.11 -2.77 -8.50
N GLU A 54 5.19 -2.15 -8.04
CA GLU A 54 6.21 -2.83 -7.23
C GLU A 54 5.62 -3.39 -5.93
N LEU A 55 4.76 -2.60 -5.26
CA LEU A 55 4.14 -3.00 -4.00
C LEU A 55 3.13 -4.13 -4.18
N LEU A 56 2.31 -4.05 -5.23
CA LEU A 56 1.34 -5.09 -5.60
C LEU A 56 2.06 -6.36 -6.04
N SER A 57 3.14 -6.26 -6.81
CA SER A 57 3.99 -7.41 -7.13
C SER A 57 4.52 -8.02 -5.83
N LEU A 58 5.17 -7.28 -4.93
CA LEU A 58 5.68 -7.84 -3.67
C LEU A 58 4.61 -8.58 -2.83
N LEU A 59 3.36 -8.14 -2.85
CA LEU A 59 2.26 -8.77 -2.11
C LEU A 59 1.61 -9.96 -2.84
N PHE A 60 1.58 -9.94 -4.17
CA PHE A 60 0.81 -10.88 -4.99
C PHE A 60 1.67 -11.69 -5.99
N ASP A 61 3.01 -11.57 -6.00
CA ASP A 61 3.95 -12.18 -6.96
C ASP A 61 4.11 -13.71 -6.83
N ASN A 62 3.34 -14.39 -5.97
CA ASN A 62 3.24 -15.84 -6.07
C ASN A 62 2.21 -16.25 -7.15
N LYS A 63 2.72 -16.41 -8.38
CA LYS A 63 2.14 -17.38 -9.34
C LYS A 63 2.64 -18.79 -9.05
#